data_AF-A0A3R6VKF5-F1
#
_entry.id   AF-A0A3R6VKF5-F1
#
_cell.length_a   1.000
_cell.length_b   1.000
_cell.length_c   1.000
_cell.angle_alpha   90.00
_cell.angle_beta   90.00
_cell.angle_gamma   90.00
#
_symmetry.space_group_name_H-M   'P 1'
#
loop_
_entity.id
_entity.type
_entity.pdbx_description
1 polymer ?
#
loop_
_entity_poly.entity_id
_entity_poly.type
_entity_poly.pdbx_seq_one_letter_code
_entity_poly.pdbx_strand_id
1 'polypeptide(L)'
;MLIRLRSKAGTWRVPDLTPASTVSDLKTWVENEHAIAVSRQHISRDPKGASLPDATTLRSIQVGHGDMLHLDFDGEAISTGGVVHRKINADGTLTHATYDTRLGKTGFRPGMKALRDMKMHWTLGEFMEMDSQFEFKIKAQKSAHCNAVRLDAASCNGFQSYLRNFAFQQCRCGWLYGTVADGIVTVECIYEPPQEGNLHGFEVMDDPHADKADAVAAALGWTKVGWIFSHPPREEADFHFSSRETLLAAQLQCDAGGDTSPFVSVKVTVDLSGQASFEAFQVSDQCMDMFSAGALVPLEDNPKVMGVHETFTAMVEMKAAKEIDNNFFLCVVPVQTYESALHCEFPALHREGSMRTRPMLKQILHKYGRDYAAALRDFQLLLFLADFLDVNSDIPVICHTVLNKDAVLDEGYTVLIDSVAGK
;
A
#
# COMPACT_ATOMS: atom_id res chain seq x y z
N MET A 1 -31.81 -17.69 24.48
CA MET A 1 -32.74 -16.62 24.93
C MET A 1 -32.55 -15.42 24.03
N LEU A 2 -33.58 -14.60 23.85
CA LEU A 2 -33.52 -13.43 22.96
C LEU A 2 -33.55 -12.16 23.79
N ILE A 3 -32.64 -11.23 23.53
CA ILE A 3 -32.58 -9.92 24.19
C ILE A 3 -32.75 -8.82 23.14
N ARG A 4 -33.42 -7.72 23.52
CA ARG A 4 -33.58 -6.54 22.65
C ARG A 4 -32.47 -5.54 22.98
N LEU A 5 -31.67 -5.15 22.00
CA LEU A 5 -30.61 -4.17 22.18
C LEU A 5 -30.97 -2.89 21.41
N ARG A 6 -31.27 -1.81 22.12
CA ARG A 6 -31.70 -0.53 21.55
C ARG A 6 -30.53 0.41 21.39
N SER A 7 -30.28 0.86 20.17
CA SER A 7 -29.24 1.85 19.84
C SER A 7 -29.81 3.04 19.09
N LYS A 8 -28.96 4.01 18.79
CA LYS A 8 -29.30 5.14 17.90
C LYS A 8 -29.65 4.72 16.47
N ALA A 9 -29.20 3.54 16.03
CA ALA A 9 -29.48 2.99 14.70
C ALA A 9 -30.75 2.12 14.63
N GLY A 10 -31.37 1.80 15.77
CA GLY A 10 -32.58 0.97 15.83
C GLY A 10 -32.60 0.04 17.03
N THR A 11 -33.58 -0.88 17.08
CA THR A 11 -33.63 -1.94 18.09
C THR A 11 -33.33 -3.29 17.45
N TRP A 12 -32.24 -3.91 17.88
CA TRP A 12 -31.78 -5.22 17.42
C TRP A 12 -32.26 -6.33 18.35
N ARG A 13 -32.36 -7.55 17.82
CA ARG A 13 -32.78 -8.74 18.57
C ARG A 13 -31.63 -9.72 18.56
N VAL A 14 -30.93 -9.82 19.68
CA VAL A 14 -29.77 -10.70 19.85
C VAL A 14 -30.29 -12.11 20.18
N PRO A 15 -30.12 -13.11 19.28
CA PRO A 15 -30.60 -14.47 19.51
C PRO A 15 -29.60 -15.30 20.33
N ASP A 16 -29.99 -16.53 20.68
CA ASP A 16 -29.10 -17.60 21.17
C ASP A 16 -28.28 -17.34 22.44
N LEU A 17 -28.67 -16.36 23.26
CA LEU A 17 -27.99 -16.08 24.53
C LEU A 17 -28.39 -17.06 25.64
N THR A 18 -27.51 -17.31 26.61
CA THR A 18 -27.84 -18.08 27.81
C THR A 18 -27.75 -17.20 29.05
N PRO A 19 -28.32 -17.59 30.21
CA PRO A 19 -28.18 -16.77 31.42
C PRO A 19 -26.72 -16.57 31.86
N ALA A 20 -25.79 -17.40 31.36
CA ALA A 20 -24.36 -17.31 31.59
C ALA A 20 -23.63 -16.40 30.59
N SER A 21 -24.28 -16.01 29.48
CA SER A 21 -23.68 -15.08 28.51
C SER A 21 -23.37 -13.74 29.17
N THR A 22 -22.31 -13.10 28.69
CA THR A 22 -21.72 -11.88 29.24
C THR A 22 -22.03 -10.66 28.38
N VAL A 23 -21.74 -9.47 28.92
CA VAL A 23 -21.76 -8.23 28.14
C VAL A 23 -20.73 -8.27 27.01
N SER A 24 -19.59 -8.94 27.21
CA SER A 24 -18.61 -9.18 26.13
C SER A 24 -19.23 -9.94 24.95
N ASP A 25 -20.00 -11.00 25.23
CA ASP A 25 -20.65 -11.79 24.17
C ASP A 25 -21.65 -10.95 23.36
N LEU A 26 -22.36 -10.03 24.02
CA LEU A 26 -23.22 -9.05 23.35
C LEU A 26 -22.40 -8.11 22.46
N LYS A 27 -21.25 -7.63 22.94
CA LYS A 27 -20.40 -6.72 22.17
C LYS A 27 -19.79 -7.39 20.94
N THR A 28 -19.30 -8.61 21.10
CA THR A 28 -18.78 -9.41 19.98
C THR A 28 -19.87 -9.69 18.94
N TRP A 29 -21.11 -9.97 19.38
CA TRP A 29 -22.23 -10.11 18.45
C TRP A 29 -22.49 -8.81 17.66
N VAL A 30 -22.47 -7.65 18.33
CA VAL A 30 -22.65 -6.35 17.66
C VAL A 30 -21.50 -6.04 16.70
N GLU A 31 -20.27 -6.38 17.04
CA GLU A 31 -19.10 -6.19 16.15
C GLU A 31 -19.24 -7.02 14.88
N ASN A 32 -19.63 -8.30 15.02
CA ASN A 32 -19.82 -9.21 13.90
C ASN A 32 -21.01 -8.82 13.00
N GLU A 33 -22.15 -8.44 13.60
CA GLU A 33 -23.41 -8.20 12.87
C GLU A 33 -23.63 -6.75 12.42
N HIS A 34 -22.89 -5.79 13.00
CA HIS A 34 -23.06 -4.36 12.74
C HIS A 34 -21.74 -3.59 12.55
N ALA A 35 -20.60 -4.28 12.47
CA ALA A 35 -19.27 -3.71 12.22
C ALA A 35 -18.89 -2.57 13.17
N ILE A 36 -19.36 -2.61 14.42
CA ILE A 36 -19.01 -1.64 15.47
C ILE A 36 -17.93 -2.26 16.34
N ALA A 37 -16.71 -1.73 16.29
CA ALA A 37 -15.61 -2.24 17.10
C ALA A 37 -15.98 -2.32 18.60
N VAL A 38 -15.65 -3.42 19.27
CA VAL A 38 -15.99 -3.67 20.70
C VAL A 38 -15.55 -2.52 21.61
N SER A 39 -14.41 -1.90 21.31
CA SER A 39 -13.85 -0.75 22.04
C SER A 39 -14.72 0.51 22.00
N ARG A 40 -15.62 0.62 21.02
CA ARG A 40 -16.51 1.76 20.81
C ARG A 40 -17.92 1.52 21.34
N GLN A 41 -18.18 0.36 21.96
CA GLN A 41 -19.51 -0.05 22.40
C GLN A 41 -19.74 0.18 23.89
N HIS A 42 -20.82 0.89 24.22
CA HIS A 42 -21.27 1.15 25.59
C HIS A 42 -22.64 0.52 25.82
N ILE A 43 -22.68 -0.62 26.52
CA ILE A 43 -23.93 -1.34 26.80
C ILE A 43 -24.39 -1.03 28.23
N SER A 44 -25.64 -0.60 28.39
CA SER A 44 -26.23 -0.21 29.67
C SER A 44 -27.68 -0.72 29.81
N ARG A 45 -28.23 -0.72 31.02
CA ARG A 45 -29.65 -1.09 31.25
C ARG A 45 -30.63 0.04 30.96
N ASP A 46 -30.15 1.28 31.08
CA ASP A 46 -30.95 2.49 30.92
C ASP A 46 -30.35 3.37 29.82
N PRO A 47 -31.16 4.14 29.06
CA PRO A 47 -30.67 4.97 27.95
C PRO A 47 -29.57 5.99 28.30
N LYS A 48 -29.42 6.34 29.58
CA LYS A 48 -28.38 7.23 30.12
C LYS A 48 -27.60 6.60 31.28
N GLY A 49 -27.63 5.26 31.37
CA GLY A 49 -26.97 4.50 32.42
C GLY A 49 -25.47 4.36 32.18
N ALA A 50 -24.73 4.06 33.24
CA ALA A 50 -23.31 3.70 33.11
C ALA A 50 -23.15 2.40 32.31
N SER A 51 -22.06 2.29 31.55
CA SER A 51 -21.74 1.07 30.81
C SER A 51 -21.49 -0.09 31.78
N LEU A 52 -22.07 -1.24 31.48
CA LEU A 52 -21.85 -2.47 32.22
C LEU A 52 -20.43 -3.01 31.92
N PRO A 53 -19.73 -3.57 32.92
CA PRO A 53 -18.45 -4.23 32.71
C PRO A 53 -18.58 -5.49 31.85
N ASP A 54 -17.57 -5.78 31.02
CA ASP A 54 -17.61 -6.85 30.01
C ASP A 54 -17.82 -8.25 30.60
N ALA A 55 -17.26 -8.53 31.79
CA ALA A 55 -17.40 -9.82 32.49
C ALA A 55 -18.77 -10.04 33.15
N THR A 56 -19.66 -9.03 33.12
CA THR A 56 -20.97 -9.10 33.77
C THR A 56 -21.88 -10.07 33.03
N THR A 57 -22.45 -11.05 33.74
CA THR A 57 -23.38 -12.04 33.13
C THR A 57 -24.80 -11.52 33.11
N LEU A 58 -25.59 -11.94 32.11
CA LEU A 58 -27.02 -11.59 32.01
C LEU A 58 -27.83 -11.98 33.25
N ARG A 59 -27.49 -13.13 33.88
CA ARG A 59 -28.09 -13.54 35.15
C ARG A 59 -27.79 -12.56 36.28
N SER A 60 -26.57 -12.05 36.39
CA SER A 60 -26.17 -11.14 37.47
C SER A 60 -26.90 -9.80 37.42
N ILE A 61 -27.31 -9.37 36.22
CA ILE A 61 -28.11 -8.16 35.99
C ILE A 61 -29.61 -8.44 35.86
N GLN A 62 -30.06 -9.67 36.15
CA GLN A 62 -31.46 -10.08 36.08
C GLN A 62 -32.13 -9.81 34.71
N VAL A 63 -31.37 -9.95 33.62
CA VAL A 63 -31.89 -9.80 32.26
C VAL A 63 -32.34 -11.16 31.75
N GLY A 64 -33.64 -11.25 31.44
CA GLY A 64 -34.31 -12.44 30.95
C GLY A 64 -34.66 -12.37 29.47
N HIS A 65 -35.49 -13.32 29.03
CA HIS A 65 -35.96 -13.39 27.65
C HIS A 65 -36.88 -12.20 27.32
N GLY A 66 -36.51 -11.43 26.31
CA GLY A 66 -37.29 -10.31 25.78
C GLY A 66 -36.96 -8.95 26.41
N ASP A 67 -36.12 -8.93 27.43
CA ASP A 67 -35.69 -7.70 28.12
C ASP A 67 -34.86 -6.80 27.22
N MET A 68 -34.86 -5.51 27.54
CA MET A 68 -34.19 -4.47 26.76
C MET A 68 -32.91 -3.99 27.43
N LEU A 69 -31.84 -3.93 26.65
CA LEU A 69 -30.60 -3.23 26.97
C LEU A 69 -30.38 -2.11 25.96
N HIS A 70 -29.53 -1.16 26.31
CA HIS A 70 -29.21 0.00 25.50
C HIS A 70 -27.76 -0.06 25.05
N LEU A 71 -27.50 0.23 23.79
CA LEU A 71 -26.16 0.34 23.22
C LEU A 71 -25.96 1.77 22.70
N ASP A 72 -24.90 2.41 23.18
CA ASP A 72 -24.38 3.65 22.63
C ASP A 72 -22.98 3.43 22.01
N PHE A 73 -22.64 4.22 21.00
CA PHE A 73 -21.36 4.16 20.30
C PHE A 73 -21.14 5.43 19.49
N ASP A 74 -19.89 5.84 19.30
CA ASP A 74 -19.53 6.96 18.42
C ASP A 74 -19.39 6.48 16.97
N GLY A 75 -19.90 7.25 15.99
CA GLY A 75 -19.91 6.90 14.54
C GLY A 75 -21.26 6.40 13.99
N GLU A 76 -21.39 6.24 12.67
CA GLU A 76 -22.57 5.61 12.05
C GLU A 76 -22.41 4.08 12.03
N ALA A 77 -23.44 3.34 12.43
CA ALA A 77 -23.41 1.88 12.32
C ALA A 77 -23.58 1.47 10.86
N ILE A 78 -22.62 0.72 10.33
CA ILE A 78 -22.80 0.01 9.07
C ILE A 78 -23.66 -1.21 9.40
N SER A 79 -24.97 -1.11 9.16
CA SER A 79 -25.89 -2.23 9.35
C SER A 79 -25.52 -3.40 8.43
N THR A 80 -24.78 -4.39 8.93
CA THR A 80 -24.50 -5.67 8.24
C THR A 80 -25.53 -6.77 8.52
N GLY A 81 -26.57 -6.52 9.32
CA GLY A 81 -27.60 -7.50 9.68
C GLY A 81 -28.99 -7.16 9.12
N GLY A 82 -29.37 -7.79 8.01
CA GLY A 82 -30.66 -7.57 7.36
C GLY A 82 -31.88 -8.14 8.09
N VAL A 83 -33.04 -7.54 7.84
CA VAL A 83 -34.32 -8.18 8.13
C VAL A 83 -34.46 -9.40 7.22
N VAL A 84 -34.33 -10.60 7.80
CA VAL A 84 -34.61 -11.88 7.11
C VAL A 84 -36.08 -11.90 6.70
N HIS A 85 -36.35 -11.56 5.44
CA HIS A 85 -37.66 -11.79 4.84
C HIS A 85 -37.67 -13.15 4.14
N ARG A 86 -38.61 -13.99 4.57
CA ARG A 86 -38.89 -15.29 3.95
C ARG A 86 -39.39 -15.08 2.53
N LYS A 87 -38.76 -15.72 1.54
CA LYS A 87 -39.27 -15.80 0.17
C LYS A 87 -40.06 -17.10 0.04
N ILE A 88 -41.32 -17.00 -0.41
CA ILE A 88 -42.14 -18.16 -0.79
C ILE A 88 -41.95 -18.36 -2.29
N ASN A 89 -41.39 -19.48 -2.67
CA ASN A 89 -41.29 -19.88 -4.08
C ASN A 89 -42.67 -20.30 -4.61
N ALA A 90 -42.83 -20.34 -5.94
CA ALA A 90 -44.10 -20.72 -6.57
C ALA A 90 -44.56 -22.16 -6.24
N ASP A 91 -43.65 -23.00 -5.73
CA ASP A 91 -43.89 -24.35 -5.22
C ASP A 91 -44.24 -24.40 -3.72
N GLY A 92 -44.34 -23.25 -3.04
CA GLY A 92 -44.65 -23.14 -1.62
C GLY A 92 -43.44 -23.33 -0.68
N THR A 93 -42.23 -23.54 -1.20
CA THR A 93 -41.03 -23.68 -0.36
C THR A 93 -40.54 -22.34 0.17
N LEU A 94 -40.14 -22.31 1.44
CA LEU A 94 -39.59 -21.14 2.13
C LEU A 94 -38.07 -21.16 2.03
N THR A 95 -37.48 -20.26 1.26
CA THR A 95 -36.01 -20.08 1.23
C THR A 95 -35.59 -18.81 1.95
N HIS A 96 -34.47 -18.90 2.66
CA HIS A 96 -33.83 -17.77 3.33
C HIS A 96 -33.11 -16.92 2.28
N ALA A 97 -33.64 -15.74 1.96
CA ALA A 97 -32.88 -14.75 1.21
C ALA A 97 -31.99 -13.99 2.21
N THR A 98 -30.68 -14.17 2.09
CA THR A 98 -29.69 -13.35 2.81
C THR A 98 -29.78 -11.90 2.35
N TYR A 99 -29.41 -10.94 3.21
CA TYR A 99 -29.49 -9.51 2.91
C TYR A 99 -28.73 -9.12 1.62
N ASP A 100 -27.57 -9.74 1.37
CA ASP A 100 -26.76 -9.55 0.16
C ASP A 100 -27.50 -9.91 -1.14
N THR A 101 -28.28 -10.99 -1.13
CA THR A 101 -29.04 -11.38 -2.34
C THR A 101 -30.16 -10.40 -2.69
N ARG A 102 -30.53 -9.50 -1.76
CA ARG A 102 -31.50 -8.43 -2.01
C ARG A 102 -30.84 -7.15 -2.51
N LEU A 103 -29.70 -6.72 -1.94
CA LEU A 103 -28.95 -5.56 -2.43
C LEU A 103 -28.51 -5.74 -3.89
N GLY A 104 -28.09 -6.96 -4.28
CA GLY A 104 -27.80 -7.30 -5.68
C GLY A 104 -29.00 -7.22 -6.64
N LYS A 105 -30.25 -7.13 -6.14
CA LYS A 105 -31.48 -7.07 -6.96
C LYS A 105 -32.33 -5.80 -6.79
N THR A 106 -32.20 -5.09 -5.67
CA THR A 106 -33.02 -3.92 -5.33
C THR A 106 -32.19 -2.70 -4.95
N GLY A 107 -30.86 -2.82 -4.89
CA GLY A 107 -29.96 -1.71 -4.66
C GLY A 107 -30.02 -0.67 -5.77
N PHE A 108 -29.71 0.59 -5.42
CA PHE A 108 -29.52 1.64 -6.42
C PHE A 108 -28.43 1.23 -7.43
N ARG A 109 -27.34 0.66 -6.92
CA ARG A 109 -26.25 0.00 -7.64
C ARG A 109 -25.97 -1.36 -7.00
N PRO A 110 -25.35 -2.33 -7.70
CA PRO A 110 -24.96 -3.60 -7.10
C PRO A 110 -24.17 -3.38 -5.81
N GLY A 111 -24.57 -4.08 -4.74
CA GLY A 111 -23.99 -3.94 -3.40
C GLY A 111 -24.48 -2.74 -2.56
N MET A 112 -25.32 -1.85 -3.11
CA MET A 112 -25.80 -0.64 -2.41
C MET A 112 -27.25 -0.71 -1.93
N LYS A 113 -27.60 0.14 -0.96
CA LYS A 113 -28.98 0.30 -0.48
C LYS A 113 -29.90 0.78 -1.60
N ALA A 114 -31.20 0.49 -1.49
CA ALA A 114 -32.18 1.04 -2.41
C ALA A 114 -32.29 2.55 -2.21
N LEU A 115 -32.56 3.31 -3.28
CA LEU A 115 -32.76 4.78 -3.21
C LEU A 115 -33.74 5.18 -2.10
N ARG A 116 -34.84 4.43 -1.96
CA ARG A 116 -35.89 4.68 -0.96
C ARG A 116 -35.40 4.51 0.47
N ASP A 117 -34.41 3.65 0.69
CA ASP A 117 -33.81 3.41 2.01
C ASP A 117 -32.78 4.49 2.37
N MET A 118 -32.24 5.19 1.37
CA MET A 118 -31.32 6.33 1.55
C MET A 118 -32.08 7.64 1.77
N LYS A 119 -33.14 7.87 0.99
CA LYS A 119 -34.01 9.05 1.13
C LYS A 119 -35.41 8.74 0.58
N MET A 120 -36.44 9.17 1.31
CA MET A 120 -37.85 8.89 0.96
C MET A 120 -38.32 9.63 -0.30
N HIS A 121 -37.82 10.84 -0.54
CA HIS A 121 -38.15 11.65 -1.71
C HIS A 121 -36.87 12.18 -2.35
N TRP A 122 -36.60 11.75 -3.58
CA TRP A 122 -35.48 12.20 -4.39
C TRP A 122 -35.97 13.22 -5.41
N THR A 123 -35.26 14.34 -5.55
CA THR A 123 -35.36 15.16 -6.75
C THR A 123 -34.46 14.58 -7.85
N LEU A 124 -34.77 14.89 -9.12
CA LEU A 124 -33.92 14.45 -10.24
C LEU A 124 -32.48 14.97 -10.11
N GLY A 125 -32.31 16.20 -9.62
CA GLY A 125 -30.98 16.80 -9.41
C GLY A 125 -30.16 16.06 -8.35
N GLU A 126 -30.75 15.77 -7.19
CA GLU A 126 -30.07 15.03 -6.11
C GLU A 126 -29.71 13.60 -6.54
N PHE A 127 -30.57 12.95 -7.31
CA PHE A 127 -30.29 11.64 -7.86
C PHE A 127 -29.09 11.66 -8.81
N MET A 128 -29.07 12.63 -9.74
CA MET A 128 -27.96 12.77 -10.69
C MET A 128 -26.64 13.11 -9.99
N GLU A 129 -26.67 13.95 -8.96
CA GLU A 129 -25.49 14.30 -8.17
C GLU A 129 -24.95 13.07 -7.42
N MET A 130 -25.82 12.29 -6.77
CA MET A 130 -25.40 11.05 -6.12
C MET A 130 -24.87 10.02 -7.12
N ASP A 131 -25.56 9.80 -8.24
CA ASP A 131 -25.12 8.84 -9.27
C ASP A 131 -23.76 9.21 -9.85
N SER A 132 -23.49 10.52 -10.01
CA SER A 132 -22.23 11.02 -10.54
C SER A 132 -21.01 10.69 -9.67
N GLN A 133 -21.19 10.42 -8.36
CA GLN A 133 -20.11 9.99 -7.47
C GLN A 133 -19.62 8.58 -7.78
N PHE A 134 -20.41 7.78 -8.49
CA PHE A 134 -20.07 6.42 -8.91
C PHE A 134 -19.70 6.33 -10.39
N GLU A 135 -19.67 7.47 -11.10
CA GLU A 135 -19.30 7.56 -12.50
C GLU A 135 -17.90 8.17 -12.67
N PHE A 136 -16.97 7.40 -13.23
CA PHE A 136 -15.64 7.88 -13.59
C PHE A 136 -15.55 8.13 -15.09
N LYS A 137 -15.22 9.36 -15.48
CA LYS A 137 -15.04 9.73 -16.91
C LYS A 137 -13.59 9.52 -17.31
N ILE A 138 -13.31 8.40 -17.95
CA ILE A 138 -11.94 7.96 -18.21
C ILE A 138 -11.29 8.78 -19.31
N LYS A 139 -10.15 9.40 -18.99
CA LYS A 139 -9.33 10.19 -19.92
C LYS A 139 -7.87 10.09 -19.53
N ALA A 140 -7.00 9.94 -20.53
CA ALA A 140 -5.56 9.94 -20.30
C ALA A 140 -5.12 11.30 -19.76
N GLN A 141 -4.42 11.28 -18.63
CA GLN A 141 -3.77 12.46 -18.06
C GLN A 141 -2.53 12.79 -18.88
N LYS A 142 -2.39 14.07 -19.27
CA LYS A 142 -1.36 14.49 -20.23
C LYS A 142 0.04 14.63 -19.64
N SER A 143 0.13 14.95 -18.36
CA SER A 143 1.39 15.25 -17.68
C SER A 143 1.40 14.60 -16.31
N ALA A 144 2.51 13.98 -15.97
CA ALA A 144 2.84 13.60 -14.61
C ALA A 144 3.02 14.86 -13.73
N HIS A 145 2.99 14.68 -12.41
CA HIS A 145 3.29 15.74 -11.45
C HIS A 145 4.79 16.04 -11.41
N CYS A 146 5.62 15.03 -11.65
CA CYS A 146 7.05 15.16 -11.81
C CYS A 146 7.45 15.60 -13.23
N ASN A 147 8.35 16.58 -13.30
CA ASN A 147 8.91 17.07 -14.57
C ASN A 147 9.86 16.06 -15.21
N ALA A 148 10.65 15.37 -14.39
CA ALA A 148 11.62 14.36 -14.80
C ALA A 148 12.08 13.52 -13.61
N VAL A 149 12.67 12.37 -13.91
CA VAL A 149 13.44 11.56 -12.96
C VAL A 149 14.89 11.44 -13.43
N ARG A 150 15.82 11.60 -12.50
CA ARG A 150 17.25 11.35 -12.68
C ARG A 150 17.60 10.05 -11.98
N LEU A 151 18.15 9.10 -12.72
CA LEU A 151 18.52 7.80 -12.19
C LEU A 151 20.04 7.67 -12.16
N ASP A 152 20.59 7.34 -10.99
CA ASP A 152 22.02 7.07 -10.85
C ASP A 152 22.46 5.88 -11.70
N ALA A 153 23.40 6.13 -12.61
CA ALA A 153 23.89 5.14 -13.56
C ALA A 153 24.53 3.92 -12.88
N ALA A 154 25.27 4.11 -11.78
CA ALA A 154 25.95 3.02 -11.08
C ALA A 154 24.94 2.10 -10.38
N SER A 155 23.95 2.66 -9.70
CA SER A 155 22.87 1.93 -9.03
C SER A 155 21.99 1.18 -10.04
N CYS A 156 21.59 1.84 -11.13
CA CYS A 156 20.87 1.20 -12.23
C CYS A 156 21.67 0.05 -12.83
N ASN A 157 22.97 0.24 -13.08
CA ASN A 157 23.84 -0.81 -13.61
C ASN A 157 23.95 -2.00 -12.65
N GLY A 158 24.07 -1.73 -11.35
CA GLY A 158 24.06 -2.77 -10.32
C GLY A 158 22.77 -3.59 -10.32
N PHE A 159 21.62 -2.93 -10.45
CA PHE A 159 20.30 -3.58 -10.50
C PHE A 159 20.12 -4.42 -11.77
N GLN A 160 20.36 -3.87 -12.96
CA GLN A 160 20.21 -4.63 -14.21
C GLN A 160 21.22 -5.78 -14.31
N SER A 161 22.44 -5.64 -13.77
CA SER A 161 23.45 -6.71 -13.81
C SER A 161 23.00 -7.93 -13.02
N TYR A 162 22.32 -7.74 -11.89
CA TYR A 162 21.75 -8.84 -11.14
C TYR A 162 20.63 -9.54 -11.93
N LEU A 163 19.72 -8.78 -12.54
CA LEU A 163 18.64 -9.33 -13.35
C LEU A 163 19.15 -10.11 -14.58
N ARG A 164 20.28 -9.69 -15.16
CA ARG A 164 20.94 -10.41 -16.27
C ARG A 164 21.41 -11.81 -15.87
N ASN A 165 21.77 -12.06 -14.62
CA ASN A 165 22.14 -13.39 -14.14
C ASN A 165 20.99 -14.40 -14.30
N PHE A 166 19.74 -13.90 -14.31
CA PHE A 166 18.52 -14.68 -14.50
C PHE A 166 17.87 -14.43 -15.87
N ALA A 167 18.58 -13.80 -16.80
CA ALA A 167 18.06 -13.41 -18.12
C ALA A 167 16.71 -12.65 -18.06
N PHE A 168 16.51 -11.83 -17.02
CA PHE A 168 15.25 -11.11 -16.74
C PHE A 168 14.02 -12.02 -16.56
N GLN A 169 14.19 -13.32 -16.34
CA GLN A 169 13.10 -14.28 -16.09
C GLN A 169 12.61 -14.28 -14.62
N GLN A 170 13.17 -13.41 -13.79
CA GLN A 170 12.76 -13.24 -12.40
C GLN A 170 12.42 -11.77 -12.16
N CYS A 171 11.14 -11.50 -11.84
CA CYS A 171 10.70 -10.17 -11.42
C CYS A 171 11.38 -9.79 -10.10
N ARG A 172 11.64 -8.50 -9.92
CA ARG A 172 12.28 -7.98 -8.71
C ARG A 172 11.86 -6.53 -8.51
N CYS A 173 11.84 -6.08 -7.27
CA CYS A 173 11.51 -4.71 -6.90
C CYS A 173 12.55 -4.08 -5.97
N GLY A 174 12.48 -2.77 -5.82
CA GLY A 174 13.31 -2.02 -4.89
C GLY A 174 12.69 -0.66 -4.57
N TRP A 175 13.12 -0.09 -3.45
CA TRP A 175 12.79 1.27 -3.02
C TRP A 175 13.83 2.24 -3.56
N LEU A 176 13.35 3.36 -4.11
CA LEU A 176 14.20 4.42 -4.64
C LEU A 176 14.37 5.50 -3.57
N TYR A 177 15.61 5.73 -3.17
CA TYR A 177 15.96 6.80 -2.24
C TYR A 177 16.66 7.94 -2.96
N GLY A 178 16.31 9.18 -2.58
CA GLY A 178 16.97 10.36 -3.09
C GLY A 178 16.23 11.64 -2.71
N THR A 179 16.24 12.62 -3.60
CA THR A 179 15.73 13.98 -3.33
C THR A 179 14.73 14.44 -4.37
N VAL A 180 13.91 15.41 -4.00
CA VAL A 180 12.99 16.09 -4.93
C VAL A 180 13.27 17.58 -4.86
N ALA A 181 13.62 18.17 -6.02
CA ALA A 181 13.88 19.60 -6.14
C ALA A 181 13.32 20.12 -7.46
N ASP A 182 12.58 21.23 -7.43
CA ASP A 182 12.01 21.88 -8.62
C ASP A 182 11.19 20.94 -9.52
N GLY A 183 10.45 20.00 -8.91
CA GLY A 183 9.66 18.98 -9.60
C GLY A 183 10.50 17.90 -10.30
N ILE A 184 11.81 17.83 -10.05
CA ILE A 184 12.69 16.78 -10.54
C ILE A 184 12.99 15.82 -9.39
N VAL A 185 12.72 14.54 -9.62
CA VAL A 185 13.07 13.46 -8.69
C VAL A 185 14.48 12.99 -9.02
N THR A 186 15.40 13.04 -8.07
CA THR A 186 16.76 12.53 -8.23
C THR A 186 16.91 11.30 -7.36
N VAL A 187 17.15 10.14 -7.99
CA VAL A 187 17.35 8.85 -7.34
C VAL A 187 18.85 8.63 -7.17
N GLU A 188 19.27 8.53 -5.92
CA GLU A 188 20.67 8.37 -5.50
C GLU A 188 21.00 6.90 -5.24
N CYS A 189 20.02 6.09 -4.81
CA CYS A 189 20.22 4.68 -4.52
C CYS A 189 18.95 3.84 -4.71
N ILE A 190 19.15 2.59 -5.10
CA ILE A 190 18.15 1.52 -5.09
C ILE A 190 18.42 0.60 -3.90
N TYR A 191 17.45 0.47 -3.01
CA TYR A 191 17.47 -0.50 -1.92
C TYR A 191 16.50 -1.64 -2.22
N GLU A 192 16.96 -2.88 -2.08
CA GLU A 192 16.16 -4.08 -2.39
C GLU A 192 15.69 -4.75 -1.10
N PRO A 193 14.36 -4.75 -0.81
CA PRO A 193 13.84 -5.48 0.35
C PRO A 193 13.98 -7.00 0.13
N PRO A 194 13.90 -7.82 1.21
CA PRO A 194 13.77 -9.27 1.08
C PRO A 194 12.53 -9.60 0.24
N GLN A 195 12.72 -10.42 -0.78
CA GLN A 195 11.64 -10.71 -1.74
C GLN A 195 11.86 -12.02 -2.47
N GLU A 196 10.76 -12.63 -2.89
CA GLU A 196 10.74 -13.78 -3.78
C GLU A 196 10.11 -13.39 -5.12
N GLY A 197 10.90 -13.49 -6.18
CA GLY A 197 10.48 -13.17 -7.55
C GLY A 197 10.23 -14.41 -8.38
N ASN A 198 9.24 -14.33 -9.28
CA ASN A 198 8.99 -15.31 -10.34
C ASN A 198 8.71 -14.62 -11.69
N LEU A 199 8.26 -15.36 -12.70
CA LEU A 199 7.97 -14.84 -14.05
C LEU A 199 6.80 -13.87 -14.13
N HIS A 200 5.90 -13.91 -13.14
CA HIS A 200 4.61 -13.23 -13.16
C HIS A 200 4.50 -12.13 -12.11
N GLY A 201 5.48 -12.01 -11.21
CA GLY A 201 5.47 -11.01 -10.15
C GLY A 201 6.49 -11.32 -9.05
N PHE A 202 6.36 -10.62 -7.94
CA PHE A 202 7.20 -10.77 -6.77
C PHE A 202 6.35 -10.65 -5.50
N GLU A 203 6.85 -11.23 -4.42
CA GLU A 203 6.31 -11.08 -3.07
C GLU A 203 7.38 -10.44 -2.19
N VAL A 204 7.06 -9.29 -1.60
CA VAL A 204 7.95 -8.61 -0.64
C VAL A 204 7.71 -9.24 0.73
N MET A 205 8.79 -9.69 1.35
CA MET A 205 8.75 -10.29 2.69
C MET A 205 9.00 -9.23 3.76
N ASP A 206 8.82 -9.60 5.03
CA ASP A 206 9.14 -8.73 6.16
C ASP A 206 10.62 -8.34 6.15
N ASP A 207 10.89 -7.04 6.32
CA ASP A 207 12.22 -6.47 6.15
C ASP A 207 12.79 -5.94 7.47
N PRO A 208 13.66 -6.71 8.14
CA PRO A 208 14.27 -6.27 9.39
C PRO A 208 15.26 -5.12 9.22
N HIS A 209 15.63 -4.74 7.99
CA HIS A 209 16.55 -3.64 7.71
C HIS A 209 15.84 -2.39 7.16
N ALA A 210 14.51 -2.41 6.96
CA ALA A 210 13.77 -1.29 6.39
C ALA A 210 13.99 0.01 7.17
N ASP A 211 13.77 -0.03 8.49
CA ASP A 211 13.96 1.14 9.37
C ASP A 211 15.39 1.68 9.33
N LYS A 212 16.38 0.78 9.20
CA LYS A 212 17.79 1.19 9.07
C LYS A 212 18.07 1.84 7.72
N ALA A 213 17.51 1.30 6.65
CA ALA A 213 17.64 1.87 5.31
C ALA A 213 17.01 3.26 5.25
N ASP A 214 15.81 3.43 5.81
CA ASP A 214 15.14 4.72 5.95
C ASP A 214 15.97 5.71 6.80
N ALA A 215 16.54 5.26 7.93
CA ALA A 215 17.38 6.10 8.78
C ALA A 215 18.70 6.52 8.13
N VAL A 216 19.39 5.60 7.44
CA VAL A 216 20.63 5.91 6.68
C VAL A 216 20.32 6.87 5.54
N ALA A 217 19.22 6.66 4.80
CA ALA A 217 18.78 7.56 3.74
C ALA A 217 18.47 8.95 4.30
N ALA A 218 17.74 9.04 5.42
CA ALA A 218 17.44 10.31 6.08
C ALA A 218 18.71 11.02 6.57
N ALA A 219 19.69 10.28 7.10
CA ALA A 219 20.99 10.83 7.50
C ALA A 219 21.80 11.38 6.30
N LEU A 220 21.58 10.85 5.10
CA LEU A 220 22.13 11.37 3.84
C LEU A 220 21.30 12.51 3.24
N GLY A 221 20.21 12.93 3.90
CA GLY A 221 19.30 13.97 3.42
C GLY A 221 18.32 13.48 2.36
N TRP A 222 18.08 12.18 2.28
CA TRP A 222 17.21 11.55 1.30
C TRP A 222 15.89 11.08 1.89
N THR A 223 14.94 10.88 1.00
CA THR A 223 13.62 10.33 1.29
C THR A 223 13.30 9.24 0.29
N LYS A 224 12.29 8.43 0.59
CA LYS A 224 11.75 7.43 -0.36
C LYS A 224 10.98 8.17 -1.45
N VAL A 225 11.55 8.24 -2.64
CA VAL A 225 11.02 9.04 -3.77
C VAL A 225 10.33 8.19 -4.82
N GLY A 226 10.33 6.88 -4.66
CA GLY A 226 9.70 5.98 -5.62
C GLY A 226 10.00 4.53 -5.36
N TRP A 227 9.63 3.71 -6.33
CA TRP A 227 9.96 2.31 -6.38
C TRP A 227 10.36 1.92 -7.80
N ILE A 228 11.08 0.81 -7.89
CA ILE A 228 11.51 0.21 -9.15
C ILE A 228 11.06 -1.23 -9.18
N PHE A 229 10.66 -1.71 -10.36
CA PHE A 229 10.39 -3.12 -10.57
C PHE A 229 10.84 -3.60 -11.94
N SER A 230 11.11 -4.89 -12.04
CA SER A 230 11.40 -5.57 -13.28
C SER A 230 10.34 -6.59 -13.66
N HIS A 231 10.24 -6.82 -14.96
CA HIS A 231 9.46 -7.92 -15.51
C HIS A 231 10.19 -8.54 -16.72
N PRO A 232 9.90 -9.81 -17.06
CA PRO A 232 10.40 -10.43 -18.29
C PRO A 232 9.97 -9.64 -19.53
N PRO A 233 10.76 -9.69 -20.63
CA PRO A 233 10.40 -9.02 -21.87
C PRO A 233 8.99 -9.42 -22.33
N ARG A 234 8.17 -8.43 -22.65
CA ARG A 234 6.78 -8.61 -23.13
C ARG A 234 6.77 -8.49 -24.65
N GLU A 235 5.91 -9.26 -25.31
CA GLU A 235 5.81 -9.26 -26.78
C GLU A 235 5.31 -7.91 -27.32
N GLU A 236 4.46 -7.25 -26.55
CA GLU A 236 3.80 -5.99 -26.93
C GLU A 236 4.48 -4.79 -26.26
N ALA A 237 4.91 -3.83 -27.09
CA ALA A 237 5.68 -2.68 -26.64
C ALA A 237 4.87 -1.68 -25.79
N ASP A 238 3.55 -1.65 -25.97
CA ASP A 238 2.59 -0.81 -25.23
C ASP A 238 2.08 -1.47 -23.95
N PHE A 239 2.49 -2.72 -23.66
CA PHE A 239 2.17 -3.38 -22.40
C PHE A 239 3.15 -2.95 -21.29
N HIS A 240 3.00 -1.73 -20.80
CA HIS A 240 3.88 -1.19 -19.75
C HIS A 240 3.61 -1.80 -18.37
N PHE A 241 2.37 -1.76 -17.87
CA PHE A 241 2.02 -2.23 -16.53
C PHE A 241 0.90 -3.27 -16.61
N SER A 242 1.01 -4.34 -15.82
CA SER A 242 -0.11 -5.22 -15.53
C SER A 242 -1.12 -4.56 -14.60
N SER A 243 -2.33 -5.12 -14.51
CA SER A 243 -3.36 -4.64 -13.59
C SER A 243 -2.86 -4.67 -12.14
N ARG A 244 -2.14 -5.73 -11.75
CA ARG A 244 -1.52 -5.84 -10.41
C ARG A 244 -0.42 -4.80 -10.19
N GLU A 245 0.45 -4.57 -11.17
CA GLU A 245 1.49 -3.53 -11.10
C GLU A 245 0.89 -2.12 -11.03
N THR A 246 -0.19 -1.87 -11.77
CA THR A 246 -0.91 -0.59 -11.76
C THR A 246 -1.57 -0.33 -10.40
N LEU A 247 -2.21 -1.34 -9.80
CA LEU A 247 -2.78 -1.24 -8.45
C LEU A 247 -1.70 -1.00 -7.40
N LEU A 248 -0.58 -1.72 -7.48
CA LEU A 248 0.52 -1.52 -6.55
C LEU A 248 1.12 -0.12 -6.68
N ALA A 249 1.33 0.36 -7.91
CA ALA A 249 1.79 1.73 -8.15
C ALA A 249 0.81 2.77 -7.58
N ALA A 250 -0.50 2.54 -7.73
CA ALA A 250 -1.52 3.42 -7.17
C ALA A 250 -1.52 3.43 -5.63
N GLN A 251 -1.44 2.27 -5.00
CA GLN A 251 -1.32 2.15 -3.54
C GLN A 251 -0.09 2.92 -3.04
N LEU A 252 1.09 2.66 -3.62
CA LEU A 252 2.34 3.28 -3.19
C LEU A 252 2.34 4.81 -3.38
N GLN A 253 1.78 5.30 -4.50
CA GLN A 253 1.68 6.74 -4.74
C GLN A 253 0.67 7.41 -3.79
N CYS A 254 -0.45 6.74 -3.47
CA CYS A 254 -1.40 7.22 -2.46
C CYS A 254 -0.74 7.32 -1.07
N ASP A 255 -0.02 6.27 -0.65
CA ASP A 255 0.69 6.23 0.64
C ASP A 255 1.77 7.33 0.73
N ALA A 256 2.39 7.67 -0.39
CA ALA A 256 3.41 8.71 -0.48
C ALA A 256 2.85 10.14 -0.58
N GLY A 257 1.53 10.35 -0.49
CA GLY A 257 0.90 11.68 -0.49
C GLY A 257 -0.04 11.98 -1.66
N GLY A 258 -0.42 10.98 -2.46
CA GLY A 258 -1.47 11.09 -3.46
C GLY A 258 -1.15 12.04 -4.63
N ASP A 259 -2.09 12.94 -4.93
CA ASP A 259 -2.07 13.90 -6.05
C ASP A 259 -0.98 14.98 -5.94
N THR A 260 -0.36 15.13 -4.78
CA THR A 260 0.78 16.03 -4.57
C THR A 260 2.12 15.29 -4.51
N SER A 261 2.09 13.96 -4.58
CA SER A 261 3.28 13.16 -4.37
C SER A 261 4.19 13.16 -5.60
N PRO A 262 5.49 13.47 -5.44
CA PRO A 262 6.48 13.28 -6.48
C PRO A 262 6.90 11.81 -6.63
N PHE A 263 6.19 10.87 -6.02
CA PHE A 263 6.55 9.46 -6.01
C PHE A 263 6.49 8.85 -7.41
N VAL A 264 7.58 8.22 -7.86
CA VAL A 264 7.72 7.64 -9.21
C VAL A 264 7.75 6.12 -9.19
N SER A 265 7.21 5.52 -10.26
CA SER A 265 7.28 4.08 -10.55
C SER A 265 8.23 3.84 -11.71
N VAL A 266 9.34 3.16 -11.48
CA VAL A 266 10.34 2.86 -12.52
C VAL A 266 10.20 1.40 -12.96
N LYS A 267 9.91 1.20 -14.22
CA LYS A 267 9.84 -0.10 -14.89
C LYS A 267 11.18 -0.43 -15.52
N VAL A 268 11.67 -1.65 -15.31
CA VAL A 268 12.90 -2.17 -15.90
C VAL A 268 12.63 -3.44 -16.69
N THR A 269 13.01 -3.46 -17.96
CA THR A 269 12.93 -4.66 -18.79
C THR A 269 14.03 -4.67 -19.83
N VAL A 270 14.03 -5.64 -20.74
CA VAL A 270 14.97 -5.71 -21.85
C VAL A 270 14.26 -5.24 -23.12
N ASP A 271 14.90 -4.34 -23.87
CA ASP A 271 14.41 -3.91 -25.17
C ASP A 271 14.66 -4.97 -26.26
N LEU A 272 14.19 -4.69 -27.48
CA LEU A 272 14.36 -5.57 -28.64
C LEU A 272 15.84 -5.82 -29.02
N SER A 273 16.76 -4.97 -28.55
CA SER A 273 18.20 -5.11 -28.78
C SER A 273 18.93 -5.92 -27.70
N GLY A 274 18.21 -6.37 -26.68
CA GLY A 274 18.81 -7.07 -25.54
C GLY A 274 19.42 -6.15 -24.49
N GLN A 275 19.20 -4.83 -24.58
CA GLN A 275 19.68 -3.86 -23.59
C GLN A 275 18.62 -3.57 -22.54
N ALA A 276 19.05 -3.28 -21.31
CA ALA A 276 18.11 -2.90 -20.27
C ALA A 276 17.51 -1.51 -20.57
N SER A 277 16.19 -1.43 -20.50
CA SER A 277 15.41 -0.21 -20.62
C SER A 277 14.87 0.17 -19.24
N PHE A 278 15.00 1.45 -18.89
CA PHE A 278 14.44 2.05 -17.68
C PHE A 278 13.42 3.10 -18.12
N GLU A 279 12.15 2.88 -17.78
CA GLU A 279 11.05 3.78 -18.10
C GLU A 279 10.36 4.19 -16.80
N ALA A 280 10.07 5.47 -16.64
CA ALA A 280 9.46 5.99 -15.42
C ALA A 280 8.04 6.49 -15.67
N PHE A 281 7.19 6.28 -14.67
CA PHE A 281 5.77 6.61 -14.72
C PHE A 281 5.29 7.15 -13.37
N GLN A 282 4.22 7.92 -13.40
CA GLN A 282 3.31 8.10 -12.26
C GLN A 282 1.94 7.56 -12.64
N VAL A 283 1.17 7.09 -11.65
CA VAL A 283 -0.24 6.82 -11.91
C VAL A 283 -1.01 8.14 -11.98
N SER A 284 -2.05 8.17 -12.82
CA SER A 284 -2.91 9.34 -12.97
C SER A 284 -3.75 9.59 -11.72
N ASP A 285 -4.18 10.84 -11.53
CA ASP A 285 -5.05 11.25 -10.42
C ASP A 285 -6.34 10.42 -10.43
N GLN A 286 -6.89 10.20 -11.62
CA GLN A 286 -8.04 9.34 -11.82
C GLN A 286 -7.79 7.89 -11.37
N CYS A 287 -6.60 7.33 -11.61
CA CYS A 287 -6.28 6.00 -11.12
C CYS A 287 -6.29 5.97 -9.59
N MET A 288 -5.70 6.98 -8.95
CA MET A 288 -5.65 7.08 -7.49
C MET A 288 -7.04 7.27 -6.88
N ASP A 289 -7.90 8.09 -7.51
CA ASP A 289 -9.30 8.28 -7.10
C ASP A 289 -10.09 6.97 -7.19
N MET A 290 -9.98 6.28 -8.33
CA MET A 290 -10.66 4.99 -8.54
C MET A 290 -10.13 3.90 -7.61
N PHE A 291 -8.83 3.90 -7.34
CA PHE A 291 -8.21 3.00 -6.38
C PHE A 291 -8.75 3.23 -4.96
N SER A 292 -8.72 4.48 -4.50
CA SER A 292 -9.20 4.89 -3.17
C SER A 292 -10.69 4.62 -2.98
N ALA A 293 -11.48 4.69 -4.06
CA ALA A 293 -12.90 4.35 -4.05
C ALA A 293 -13.17 2.83 -4.07
N GLY A 294 -12.17 1.99 -4.27
CA GLY A 294 -12.35 0.54 -4.46
C GLY A 294 -13.00 0.18 -5.81
N ALA A 295 -12.87 1.05 -6.82
CA ALA A 295 -13.50 0.88 -8.12
C ALA A 295 -12.68 -0.01 -9.09
N LEU A 296 -11.40 -0.25 -8.81
CA LEU A 296 -10.51 -1.00 -9.68
C LEU A 296 -10.43 -2.48 -9.25
N VAL A 297 -10.51 -3.39 -10.21
CA VAL A 297 -10.44 -4.84 -9.99
C VAL A 297 -9.36 -5.43 -10.91
N PRO A 298 -8.34 -6.12 -10.39
CA PRO A 298 -7.33 -6.74 -11.22
C PRO A 298 -7.93 -7.92 -11.99
N LEU A 299 -7.56 -8.04 -13.26
CA LEU A 299 -7.98 -9.15 -14.12
C LEU A 299 -6.80 -10.09 -14.38
N GLU A 300 -6.97 -11.36 -14.03
CA GLU A 300 -5.93 -12.38 -14.19
C GLU A 300 -5.82 -12.86 -15.64
N ASP A 301 -6.97 -13.05 -16.31
CA ASP A 301 -7.03 -13.56 -17.68
C ASP A 301 -6.55 -12.53 -18.72
N ASN A 302 -6.62 -11.24 -18.40
CA ASN A 302 -6.15 -10.16 -19.26
C ASN A 302 -5.44 -9.07 -18.44
N PRO A 303 -4.12 -9.21 -18.20
CA PRO A 303 -3.40 -8.30 -17.32
C PRO A 303 -3.23 -6.89 -17.89
N LYS A 304 -3.53 -6.65 -19.18
CA LYS A 304 -3.36 -5.33 -19.84
C LYS A 304 -4.49 -4.35 -19.56
N VAL A 305 -5.60 -4.86 -19.01
CA VAL A 305 -6.78 -4.06 -18.69
C VAL A 305 -7.10 -4.17 -17.20
N MET A 306 -7.71 -3.12 -16.69
CA MET A 306 -8.26 -3.04 -15.36
C MET A 306 -9.76 -3.25 -15.43
N GLY A 307 -10.29 -4.16 -14.61
CA GLY A 307 -11.71 -4.30 -14.42
C GLY A 307 -12.28 -3.15 -13.56
N VAL A 308 -13.55 -2.85 -13.76
CA VAL A 308 -14.29 -1.88 -12.95
C VAL A 308 -15.28 -2.63 -12.06
N HIS A 309 -15.22 -2.39 -10.76
CA HIS A 309 -16.14 -3.00 -9.80
C HIS A 309 -17.59 -2.66 -10.15
N GLU A 310 -18.51 -3.61 -10.02
CA GLU A 310 -19.90 -3.52 -10.53
C GLU A 310 -20.72 -2.38 -9.94
N THR A 311 -20.32 -1.87 -8.78
CA THR A 311 -20.91 -0.69 -8.15
C THR A 311 -20.62 0.59 -8.95
N PHE A 312 -19.51 0.66 -9.68
CA PHE A 312 -19.05 1.85 -10.39
C PHE A 312 -19.30 1.76 -11.89
N THR A 313 -19.27 2.91 -12.55
CA THR A 313 -19.41 3.01 -14.00
C THR A 313 -18.25 3.82 -14.56
N ALA A 314 -17.44 3.20 -15.42
CA ALA A 314 -16.41 3.92 -16.15
C ALA A 314 -16.94 4.31 -17.53
N MET A 315 -16.75 5.57 -17.90
CA MET A 315 -17.17 6.13 -19.18
C MET A 315 -15.93 6.45 -20.01
N VAL A 316 -15.63 5.61 -21.00
CA VAL A 316 -14.55 5.81 -21.98
C VAL A 316 -15.19 6.32 -23.26
N GLU A 317 -14.80 7.51 -23.74
CA GLU A 317 -15.35 8.12 -24.96
C GLU A 317 -16.90 8.15 -25.00
N MET A 318 -17.53 8.51 -23.88
CA MET A 318 -18.99 8.55 -23.69
C MET A 318 -19.70 7.18 -23.74
N LYS A 319 -18.97 6.08 -23.68
CA LYS A 319 -19.52 4.72 -23.59
C LYS A 319 -19.15 4.08 -22.26
N ALA A 320 -20.10 3.37 -21.66
CA ALA A 320 -19.84 2.59 -20.48
C ALA A 320 -18.88 1.44 -20.81
N ALA A 321 -17.82 1.32 -20.03
CA ALA A 321 -16.80 0.29 -20.15
C ALA A 321 -16.70 -0.50 -18.83
N LYS A 322 -16.56 -1.82 -18.95
CA LYS A 322 -16.29 -2.71 -17.81
C LYS A 322 -14.80 -2.96 -17.59
N GLU A 323 -14.02 -2.68 -18.62
CA GLU A 323 -12.58 -2.88 -18.69
C GLU A 323 -11.95 -1.61 -19.27
N ILE A 324 -10.84 -1.18 -18.67
CA ILE A 324 -10.10 0.01 -19.06
C ILE A 324 -8.68 -0.40 -19.38
N ASP A 325 -8.13 0.04 -20.52
CA ASP A 325 -6.72 -0.17 -20.83
C ASP A 325 -5.84 0.49 -19.76
N ASN A 326 -4.88 -0.25 -19.21
CA ASN A 326 -4.04 0.25 -18.12
C ASN A 326 -3.28 1.52 -18.50
N ASN A 327 -3.00 1.75 -19.79
CA ASN A 327 -2.31 2.95 -20.26
C ASN A 327 -3.09 4.24 -20.01
N PHE A 328 -4.41 4.20 -19.79
CA PHE A 328 -5.17 5.39 -19.34
C PHE A 328 -4.78 5.84 -17.93
N PHE A 329 -4.21 4.95 -17.13
CA PHE A 329 -3.80 5.21 -15.76
C PHE A 329 -2.34 5.63 -15.63
N LEU A 330 -1.56 5.63 -16.72
CA LEU A 330 -0.13 5.87 -16.67
C LEU A 330 0.24 7.24 -17.27
N CYS A 331 1.02 8.01 -16.52
CA CYS A 331 1.65 9.24 -16.96
C CYS A 331 3.15 9.01 -17.13
N VAL A 332 3.68 9.16 -18.34
CA VAL A 332 5.12 9.00 -18.60
C VAL A 332 5.91 10.12 -17.92
N VAL A 333 6.98 9.75 -17.21
CA VAL A 333 7.94 10.68 -16.61
C VAL A 333 9.25 10.61 -17.42
N PRO A 334 9.75 11.74 -17.95
CA PRO A 334 11.03 11.76 -18.66
C PRO A 334 12.21 11.30 -17.78
N VAL A 335 12.99 10.34 -18.28
CA VAL A 335 14.21 9.87 -17.61
C VAL A 335 15.42 10.66 -18.12
N GLN A 336 16.25 11.15 -17.19
CA GLN A 336 17.50 11.86 -17.46
C GLN A 336 18.69 11.06 -16.93
N THR A 337 19.77 11.03 -17.70
CA THR A 337 21.04 10.44 -17.24
C THR A 337 21.61 11.24 -16.07
N TYR A 338 22.03 10.55 -15.02
CA TYR A 338 22.62 11.13 -13.83
C TYR A 338 23.70 10.20 -13.26
N GLU A 339 24.73 10.79 -12.67
CA GLU A 339 25.80 10.07 -12.00
C GLU A 339 25.95 10.68 -10.60
N SER A 340 25.69 9.85 -9.60
CA SER A 340 25.68 10.27 -8.21
C SER A 340 27.09 10.46 -7.68
N ALA A 341 27.14 11.09 -6.51
CA ALA A 341 28.33 11.12 -5.69
C ALA A 341 28.67 9.76 -5.07
N LEU A 342 27.78 8.78 -5.06
CA LEU A 342 28.03 7.50 -4.42
C LEU A 342 28.72 6.50 -5.35
N HIS A 343 29.50 5.64 -4.72
CA HIS A 343 29.96 4.38 -5.23
C HIS A 343 28.89 3.30 -5.03
N CYS A 344 28.90 2.30 -5.91
CA CYS A 344 28.11 1.07 -5.81
C CYS A 344 29.05 -0.14 -5.86
N GLU A 345 30.00 -0.19 -4.93
CA GLU A 345 31.04 -1.23 -4.86
C GLU A 345 30.72 -2.31 -3.82
N PHE A 346 29.98 -1.96 -2.76
CA PHE A 346 29.63 -2.91 -1.72
C PHE A 346 28.42 -3.77 -2.13
N PRO A 347 28.42 -5.08 -1.86
CA PRO A 347 27.34 -5.96 -2.28
C PRO A 347 25.98 -5.56 -1.69
N ALA A 348 24.97 -5.44 -2.56
CA ALA A 348 23.61 -5.16 -2.15
C ALA A 348 23.00 -6.30 -1.32
N LEU A 349 22.08 -5.94 -0.44
CA LEU A 349 21.30 -6.88 0.37
C LEU A 349 20.38 -7.78 -0.48
N HIS A 350 20.01 -8.92 0.10
CA HIS A 350 18.96 -9.82 -0.40
C HIS A 350 19.13 -10.32 -1.84
N ARG A 351 20.36 -10.32 -2.36
CA ARG A 351 20.73 -10.90 -3.66
C ARG A 351 21.37 -12.27 -3.47
N GLU A 352 21.01 -13.23 -4.31
CA GLU A 352 21.61 -14.58 -4.27
C GLU A 352 23.13 -14.50 -4.50
N GLY A 353 23.89 -15.19 -3.64
CA GLY A 353 25.35 -15.19 -3.68
C GLY A 353 26.02 -13.89 -3.18
N SER A 354 25.25 -12.88 -2.76
CA SER A 354 25.79 -11.66 -2.16
C SER A 354 26.31 -11.93 -0.75
N MET A 355 27.61 -11.76 -0.56
CA MET A 355 28.28 -11.99 0.73
C MET A 355 28.81 -10.66 1.28
N ARG A 356 28.04 -10.06 2.20
CA ARG A 356 28.43 -8.83 2.92
C ARG A 356 29.32 -9.21 4.12
N THR A 357 30.62 -9.05 3.99
CA THR A 357 31.58 -9.56 4.97
C THR A 357 32.59 -8.50 5.43
N ARG A 358 33.11 -8.64 6.65
CA ARG A 358 34.16 -7.76 7.20
C ARG A 358 35.43 -7.72 6.33
N PRO A 359 35.90 -8.83 5.72
CA PRO A 359 37.00 -8.78 4.74
C PRO A 359 36.73 -7.86 3.54
N MET A 360 35.48 -7.77 3.06
CA MET A 360 35.11 -6.88 1.96
C MET A 360 35.23 -5.41 2.40
N LEU A 361 34.71 -5.07 3.59
CA LEU A 361 34.91 -3.74 4.18
C LEU A 361 36.40 -3.42 4.29
N LYS A 362 37.21 -4.36 4.79
CA LYS A 362 38.67 -4.19 4.88
C LYS A 362 39.32 -3.93 3.52
N GLN A 363 38.89 -4.62 2.46
CA GLN A 363 39.38 -4.40 1.10
C GLN A 363 39.04 -3.01 0.57
N ILE A 364 37.81 -2.54 0.78
CA ILE A 364 37.40 -1.17 0.40
C ILE A 364 38.25 -0.15 1.16
N LEU A 365 38.35 -0.26 2.49
CA LEU A 365 39.17 0.66 3.29
C LEU A 365 40.63 0.65 2.82
N HIS A 366 41.18 -0.51 2.46
CA HIS A 366 42.55 -0.61 1.97
C HIS A 366 42.74 0.01 0.56
N LYS A 367 41.71 -0.05 -0.30
CA LYS A 367 41.71 0.59 -1.62
C LYS A 367 41.76 2.11 -1.52
N TYR A 368 41.02 2.69 -0.59
CA TYR A 368 40.93 4.14 -0.37
C TYR A 368 41.93 4.68 0.67
N GLY A 369 42.64 3.80 1.39
CA GLY A 369 43.72 4.16 2.30
C GLY A 369 43.23 4.87 3.56
N ARG A 370 43.59 6.15 3.72
CA ARG A 370 43.17 7.00 4.86
C ARG A 370 41.98 7.90 4.53
N ASP A 371 41.48 7.85 3.29
CA ASP A 371 40.32 8.65 2.89
C ASP A 371 39.02 7.90 3.21
N TYR A 372 38.64 7.93 4.50
CA TYR A 372 37.39 7.30 4.95
C TYR A 372 36.16 7.98 4.35
N ALA A 373 36.21 9.29 4.11
CA ALA A 373 35.09 10.00 3.48
C ALA A 373 34.81 9.45 2.07
N ALA A 374 35.85 9.25 1.25
CA ALA A 374 35.68 8.62 -0.06
C ALA A 374 35.29 7.14 0.04
N ALA A 375 35.90 6.37 0.96
CA ALA A 375 35.61 4.94 1.13
C ALA A 375 34.15 4.67 1.54
N LEU A 376 33.56 5.56 2.34
CA LEU A 376 32.23 5.41 2.92
C LEU A 376 31.11 6.02 2.04
N ARG A 377 31.44 6.56 0.86
CA ARG A 377 30.47 7.02 -0.13
C ARG A 377 29.78 5.84 -0.82
N ASP A 378 29.22 4.90 -0.08
CA ASP A 378 28.47 3.77 -0.62
C ASP A 378 27.31 3.45 0.33
N PHE A 379 26.07 3.54 -0.17
CA PHE A 379 24.88 3.34 0.65
C PHE A 379 24.80 1.92 1.24
N GLN A 380 25.17 0.91 0.45
CA GLN A 380 25.14 -0.49 0.89
C GLN A 380 26.20 -0.74 1.96
N LEU A 381 27.32 -0.03 1.91
CA LEU A 381 28.35 -0.05 2.95
C LEU A 381 27.88 0.65 4.24
N LEU A 382 27.27 1.83 4.13
CA LEU A 382 26.72 2.56 5.28
C LEU A 382 25.66 1.73 6.01
N LEU A 383 24.78 1.06 5.25
CA LEU A 383 23.80 0.15 5.80
C LEU A 383 24.44 -1.06 6.50
N PHE A 384 25.60 -1.53 6.04
CA PHE A 384 26.35 -2.61 6.71
C PHE A 384 26.94 -2.13 8.03
N LEU A 385 27.43 -0.90 8.08
CA LEU A 385 27.95 -0.31 9.32
C LEU A 385 26.83 -0.09 10.35
N ALA A 386 25.60 0.17 9.92
CA ALA A 386 24.41 0.28 10.78
C ALA A 386 24.02 -1.07 11.46
N ASP A 387 24.67 -2.18 11.13
CA ASP A 387 24.56 -3.43 11.88
C ASP A 387 25.49 -3.49 13.10
N PHE A 388 26.47 -2.59 13.18
CA PHE A 388 27.49 -2.57 14.23
C PHE A 388 27.55 -1.26 15.02
N LEU A 389 27.07 -0.16 14.42
CA LEU A 389 27.07 1.19 14.99
C LEU A 389 25.65 1.64 15.30
N ASP A 390 25.50 2.61 16.21
CA ASP A 390 24.19 3.13 16.56
C ASP A 390 23.62 3.98 15.41
N VAL A 391 22.42 3.61 14.95
CA VAL A 391 21.79 4.24 13.78
C VAL A 391 21.36 5.69 14.04
N ASN A 392 21.13 6.06 15.31
CA ASN A 392 20.62 7.37 15.69
C ASN A 392 21.74 8.34 16.08
N SER A 393 22.89 7.85 16.57
CA SER A 393 24.02 8.70 16.96
C SER A 393 25.21 8.63 16.01
N ASP A 394 25.62 7.43 15.58
CA ASP A 394 26.89 7.24 14.88
C ASP A 394 26.75 7.43 13.36
N ILE A 395 25.72 6.80 12.79
CA ILE A 395 25.45 6.87 11.35
C ILE A 395 25.26 8.31 10.85
N PRO A 396 24.53 9.21 11.54
CA PRO A 396 24.41 10.59 11.12
C PRO A 396 25.74 11.34 11.05
N VAL A 397 26.66 11.09 11.98
CA VAL A 397 27.99 11.74 11.98
C VAL A 397 28.83 11.26 10.79
N ILE A 398 28.78 9.96 10.50
CA ILE A 398 29.45 9.38 9.34
C ILE A 398 28.86 9.94 8.04
N CYS A 399 27.54 9.96 7.91
CA CYS A 399 26.85 10.48 6.72
C CYS A 399 27.13 11.97 6.50
N HIS A 400 27.20 12.77 7.56
CA HIS A 400 27.58 14.18 7.45
C HIS A 400 28.97 14.36 6.81
N THR A 401 29.92 13.49 7.17
CA THR A 401 31.28 13.51 6.59
C THR A 401 31.28 13.06 5.12
N VAL A 402 30.42 12.10 4.77
CA VAL A 402 30.24 11.63 3.39
C VAL A 402 29.67 12.74 2.48
N LEU A 403 28.76 13.56 3.00
CA LEU A 403 28.14 14.66 2.26
C LEU A 403 29.01 15.92 2.17
N ASN A 404 29.82 16.21 3.20
CA ASN A 404 30.60 17.43 3.28
C ASN A 404 32.09 17.16 3.01
N LYS A 405 32.58 17.63 1.85
CA LYS A 405 33.98 17.42 1.42
C LYS A 405 35.03 18.04 2.35
N ASP A 406 34.65 19.04 3.14
CA ASP A 406 35.55 19.72 4.08
C ASP A 406 35.49 19.12 5.49
N ALA A 407 34.55 18.21 5.75
CA ALA A 407 34.42 17.54 7.04
C ALA A 407 35.45 16.40 7.15
N VAL A 408 36.10 16.31 8.31
CA VAL A 408 37.03 15.22 8.63
C VAL A 408 36.34 14.30 9.63
N LEU A 409 36.35 13.00 9.36
CA LEU A 409 35.81 12.01 10.27
C LEU A 409 36.67 11.97 11.55
N ASP A 410 36.03 12.06 12.71
CA ASP A 410 36.72 11.97 14.00
C ASP A 410 37.51 10.65 14.11
N GLU A 411 38.71 10.72 14.71
CA GLU A 411 39.59 9.55 14.84
C GLU A 411 38.90 8.38 15.57
N GLY A 412 38.01 8.65 16.52
CA GLY A 412 37.23 7.62 17.20
C GLY A 412 36.40 6.77 16.24
N TYR A 413 35.74 7.40 15.26
CA TYR A 413 34.97 6.67 14.24
C TYR A 413 35.88 5.88 13.30
N THR A 414 37.06 6.41 12.96
CA THR A 414 38.03 5.63 12.15
C THR A 414 38.47 4.35 12.86
N VAL A 415 38.70 4.40 14.18
CA VAL A 415 39.05 3.23 15.01
C VAL A 415 37.89 2.25 15.11
N LEU A 416 36.66 2.73 15.30
CA LEU A 416 35.47 1.88 15.33
C LEU A 416 35.28 1.14 14.00
N ILE A 417 35.39 1.84 12.88
CA ILE A 417 35.24 1.25 11.54
C ILE A 417 36.36 0.23 11.27
N ASP A 418 37.60 0.55 11.64
CA ASP A 418 38.72 -0.39 11.53
C ASP A 418 38.50 -1.64 12.41
N SER A 419 37.93 -1.47 13.61
CA SER A 419 37.56 -2.59 14.48
C SER A 419 36.50 -3.50 13.85
N VAL A 420 35.47 -2.92 13.23
CA VAL A 420 34.45 -3.68 12.47
C VAL A 420 35.11 -4.43 11.30
N ALA A 421 36.05 -3.80 10.60
CA ALA A 421 36.79 -4.40 9.50
C ALA A 421 37.78 -5.51 9.93
N GLY A 422 38.09 -5.61 11.23
CA GLY A 422 39.16 -6.47 11.74
C GLY A 422 40.55 -6.05 11.23
N LYS A 423 40.78 -4.73 11.19
CA LYS A 423 42.04 -4.13 10.77
C LYS A 423 43.01 -3.94 11.92
#